data_AF-A0A6C0EQH5-F1
#
_entry.id   AF-A0A6C0EQH5-F1
#
_cell.length_a   1.000
_cell.length_b   1.000
_cell.length_c   1.000
_cell.angle_alpha   90.00
_cell.angle_beta   90.00
_cell.angle_gamma   90.00
#
_symmetry.space_group_name_H-M   'P 1'
#
loop_
_entity.id
_entity.type
_entity.pdbx_description
1 polymer ?
#
loop_
_entity_poly.entity_id
_entity_poly.type
_entity_poly.pdbx_seq_one_letter_code
_entity_poly.pdbx_strand_id
1 'polypeptide(L)'
;MYLAILLSVGLLFWAFDGHTIVWKKWNDFRRVNALVETKYKTIGMIVWISIKMIAKMYWINFLQWANNTIHHRDKHTVEISYMHKGRMYTISITPHRGPPSVLLVTDENWEDVSDEVLPFLGAGEDWHGNEFTPSYWGKETLTFEMAMDGSKTFSKDEVIKLKTG
;
A
#
# COMPACT_ATOMS: atom_id res chain seq x y z
N MET A 1 18.07 -11.78 -45.15
CA MET A 1 18.59 -11.92 -43.77
C MET A 1 17.95 -10.93 -42.80
N TYR A 2 17.95 -9.61 -43.06
CA TYR A 2 17.34 -8.61 -42.16
C TYR A 2 15.82 -8.75 -41.93
N LEU A 3 15.07 -9.23 -42.94
CA LEU A 3 13.62 -9.40 -42.82
C LEU A 3 13.21 -10.48 -41.79
N ALA A 4 14.01 -11.56 -41.70
CA ALA A 4 13.78 -12.66 -40.77
C ALA A 4 14.05 -12.24 -39.31
N ILE A 5 15.03 -11.36 -39.11
CA ILE A 5 15.36 -10.81 -37.79
C ILE A 5 14.22 -9.90 -37.32
N LEU A 6 13.69 -9.02 -38.17
CA LEU A 6 12.55 -8.15 -37.82
C LEU A 6 11.27 -8.94 -37.50
N LEU A 7 10.98 -10.00 -38.26
CA LEU A 7 9.85 -10.89 -37.99
C LEU A 7 10.02 -11.67 -36.68
N SER A 8 11.25 -12.13 -36.37
CA SER A 8 11.53 -12.84 -35.11
C SER A 8 11.40 -11.94 -33.88
N VAL A 9 11.81 -10.67 -33.98
CA VAL A 9 11.65 -9.69 -32.90
C VAL A 9 10.18 -9.30 -32.72
N GLY A 10 9.43 -9.13 -33.81
CA GLY A 10 7.98 -8.86 -33.75
C GLY A 10 7.18 -10.00 -33.11
N LEU A 11 7.51 -11.26 -33.45
CA LEU A 11 6.90 -12.44 -32.85
C LEU A 11 7.27 -12.61 -31.38
N LEU A 12 8.52 -12.33 -30.99
CA LEU A 12 8.93 -12.29 -29.58
C LEU A 12 8.16 -11.20 -28.81
N PHE A 13 7.95 -10.02 -29.39
CA PHE A 13 7.21 -8.94 -28.75
C PHE A 13 5.73 -9.27 -28.55
N TRP A 14 5.14 -10.01 -29.48
CA TRP A 14 3.75 -10.47 -29.41
C TRP A 14 3.59 -11.64 -28.44
N ALA A 15 4.51 -12.61 -28.45
CA ALA A 15 4.49 -13.78 -27.57
C ALA A 15 4.74 -13.43 -26.09
N PHE A 16 5.42 -12.32 -25.79
CA PHE A 16 5.68 -11.86 -24.42
C PHE A 16 4.59 -10.96 -23.82
N ASP A 17 3.41 -10.89 -24.43
CA ASP A 17 2.33 -9.99 -23.97
C ASP A 17 2.79 -8.53 -23.84
N GLY A 18 3.82 -8.14 -24.61
CA GLY A 18 4.45 -6.82 -24.51
C GLY A 18 3.46 -5.67 -24.73
N HIS A 19 2.42 -5.92 -25.53
CA HIS A 19 1.32 -4.98 -25.75
C HIS A 19 0.58 -4.64 -24.45
N THR A 20 0.33 -5.60 -23.56
CA THR A 20 -0.38 -5.35 -22.28
C THR A 20 0.47 -4.55 -21.31
N ILE A 21 1.78 -4.80 -21.27
CA ILE A 21 2.76 -4.06 -20.45
C ILE A 21 2.89 -2.62 -20.96
N VAL A 22 2.99 -2.43 -22.28
CA VAL A 22 3.05 -1.10 -22.90
C VAL A 22 1.75 -0.32 -22.66
N TRP A 23 0.59 -0.97 -22.80
CA TRP A 23 -0.70 -0.33 -22.60
C TRP A 23 -0.95 0.08 -21.15
N LYS A 24 -0.59 -0.77 -20.16
CA LYS A 24 -0.62 -0.41 -18.74
C LYS A 24 0.29 0.78 -18.43
N LYS A 25 1.55 0.74 -18.89
CA LYS A 25 2.50 1.84 -18.69
C LYS A 25 2.07 3.14 -19.36
N TRP A 26 1.39 3.06 -20.51
CA TRP A 26 0.81 4.21 -21.19
C TRP A 26 -0.32 4.87 -20.39
N ASN A 27 -1.21 4.06 -19.81
CA ASN A 27 -2.30 4.59 -18.97
C ASN A 27 -1.78 5.24 -17.68
N ASP A 28 -0.76 4.66 -17.04
CA ASP A 28 -0.11 5.25 -15.87
C ASP A 28 0.55 6.60 -16.21
N PHE A 29 1.25 6.67 -17.34
CA PHE A 29 1.84 7.92 -17.84
C PHE A 29 0.76 8.98 -18.11
N ARG A 30 -0.36 8.59 -18.73
CA ARG A 30 -1.48 9.51 -19.01
C ARG A 30 -2.11 10.04 -17.72
N ARG A 31 -2.26 9.20 -16.69
CA ARG A 31 -2.78 9.60 -15.38
C ARG A 31 -1.87 10.62 -14.68
N VAL A 32 -0.55 10.43 -14.76
CA VAL A 32 0.43 11.38 -14.22
C VAL A 32 0.43 12.69 -15.01
N ASN A 33 0.38 12.63 -16.35
CA ASN A 33 0.32 13.85 -17.17
C ASN A 33 -0.94 14.67 -16.89
N ALA A 34 -2.10 14.04 -16.70
CA ALA A 34 -3.33 14.74 -16.35
C ALA A 34 -3.21 15.53 -15.03
N LEU A 35 -2.43 15.03 -14.06
CA LEU A 35 -2.16 15.74 -12.80
C LEU A 35 -1.20 16.93 -13.00
N VAL A 36 -0.20 16.79 -13.88
CA VAL A 36 0.84 17.82 -14.12
C VAL A 36 0.35 18.94 -15.05
N GLU A 37 -0.53 18.63 -16.01
CA GLU A 37 -1.10 19.57 -16.98
C GLU A 37 -1.89 20.71 -16.32
N THR A 38 -2.43 20.48 -15.11
CA THR A 38 -3.15 21.51 -14.34
C THR A 38 -2.28 22.69 -13.90
N LYS A 39 -0.94 22.56 -13.90
CA LYS A 39 0.00 23.58 -13.39
C LYS A 39 0.92 24.24 -14.41
N TYR A 40 1.12 23.66 -15.60
CA TYR A 40 2.17 24.10 -16.52
C TYR A 40 1.65 24.23 -17.96
N LYS A 41 1.89 25.38 -18.60
CA LYS A 41 1.31 25.71 -19.92
C LYS A 41 2.08 25.18 -21.13
N THR A 42 3.31 24.69 -20.94
CA THR A 42 4.19 24.27 -22.04
C THR A 42 4.37 22.76 -22.02
N ILE A 43 3.97 22.09 -23.12
CA ILE A 43 4.01 20.63 -23.28
C ILE A 43 5.39 20.05 -22.95
N GLY A 44 6.48 20.69 -23.41
CA GLY A 44 7.85 20.24 -23.11
C GLY A 44 8.20 20.29 -21.61
N MET A 45 7.68 21.28 -20.88
CA MET A 45 7.93 21.40 -19.44
C MET A 45 7.15 20.36 -18.64
N ILE A 46 5.91 20.05 -19.07
CA ILE A 46 5.12 18.94 -18.52
C ILE A 46 5.89 17.64 -18.68
N VAL A 47 6.36 17.33 -19.89
CA VAL A 47 7.11 16.09 -20.18
C VAL A 47 8.37 15.99 -19.34
N TRP A 48 9.15 17.07 -19.21
CA TRP A 48 10.37 17.10 -18.39
C TRP A 48 10.09 16.85 -16.90
N ILE A 49 9.06 17.48 -16.35
CA ILE A 49 8.66 17.31 -14.96
C ILE A 49 8.16 15.88 -14.71
N SER A 50 7.36 15.33 -15.62
CA SER A 50 6.89 13.95 -15.56
C SER A 50 8.06 12.96 -15.55
N ILE A 51 9.06 13.13 -16.44
CA ILE A 51 10.27 12.30 -16.46
C ILE A 51 11.03 12.39 -15.12
N LYS A 52 11.18 13.60 -14.56
CA LYS A 52 11.85 13.80 -13.27
C LYS A 52 11.12 13.12 -12.11
N MET A 53 9.78 13.16 -12.09
CA MET A 53 8.96 12.47 -11.08
C MET A 53 9.10 10.95 -11.20
N ILE A 54 9.06 10.42 -12.42
CA ILE A 54 9.23 9.00 -12.69
C ILE A 54 10.62 8.53 -12.26
N ALA A 55 11.68 9.26 -12.63
CA ALA A 55 13.05 8.95 -12.23
C ALA A 55 13.22 8.95 -10.69
N LYS A 56 12.60 9.91 -10.01
CA LYS A 56 12.60 9.96 -8.54
C LYS A 56 11.85 8.78 -7.92
N MET A 57 10.72 8.38 -8.49
CA MET A 57 9.95 7.22 -8.03
C MET A 57 10.77 5.93 -8.17
N TYR A 58 11.37 5.68 -9.34
CA TYR A 58 12.24 4.53 -9.56
C TYR A 58 13.47 4.54 -8.64
N TRP A 59 14.04 5.73 -8.38
CA TRP A 59 15.15 5.88 -7.44
C TRP A 59 14.76 5.51 -6.01
N ILE A 60 13.57 5.94 -5.54
CA ILE A 60 13.06 5.56 -4.22
C ILE A 60 12.78 4.06 -4.15
N ASN A 61 12.14 3.48 -5.16
CA ASN A 61 11.89 2.04 -5.21
C ASN A 61 13.20 1.24 -5.22
N PHE A 62 14.21 1.71 -5.95
CA PHE A 62 15.54 1.11 -5.94
C PHE A 62 16.19 1.21 -4.56
N LEU A 63 16.12 2.36 -3.89
CA LEU A 63 16.62 2.53 -2.53
C LEU A 63 15.88 1.65 -1.52
N GLN A 64 14.55 1.50 -1.66
CA GLN A 64 13.75 0.62 -0.81
C GLN A 64 14.05 -0.86 -1.06
N TRP A 65 14.31 -1.24 -2.31
CA TRP A 65 14.74 -2.59 -2.65
C TRP A 65 16.16 -2.87 -2.12
N ALA A 66 17.08 -1.91 -2.26
CA ALA A 66 18.46 -2.04 -1.80
C ALA A 66 18.56 -2.04 -0.26
N ASN A 67 17.71 -1.26 0.42
CA ASN A 67 17.48 -1.40 1.85
C ASN A 67 16.57 -2.61 2.09
N ASN A 68 17.16 -3.81 2.21
CA ASN A 68 16.52 -4.93 2.90
C ASN A 68 16.09 -4.46 4.29
N THR A 69 14.87 -3.93 4.37
CA THR A 69 14.36 -3.11 5.47
C THR A 69 14.03 -3.97 6.68
N ILE A 70 13.87 -5.28 6.48
CA ILE A 70 13.48 -6.25 7.49
C ILE A 70 14.71 -7.05 7.90
N HIS A 71 15.23 -6.79 9.11
CA HIS A 71 16.28 -7.57 9.73
C HIS A 71 15.68 -8.40 10.87
N HIS A 72 15.85 -9.73 10.80
CA HIS A 72 15.53 -10.60 11.92
C HIS A 72 16.66 -10.50 12.95
N ARG A 73 16.41 -9.84 14.08
CA ARG A 73 17.39 -9.74 15.18
C ARG A 73 17.39 -10.99 16.05
N ASP A 74 16.22 -11.59 16.26
CA ASP A 74 16.04 -12.82 17.02
C ASP A 74 14.83 -13.62 16.48
N LYS A 75 14.61 -14.84 16.97
CA LYS A 75 13.48 -15.73 16.60
C LYS A 75 12.10 -15.11 16.84
N HIS A 76 12.02 -14.09 17.70
CA HIS A 76 10.78 -13.44 18.13
C HIS A 76 10.77 -11.93 17.87
N THR A 77 11.78 -11.36 17.21
CA THR A 77 11.89 -9.91 17.02
C THR A 77 12.35 -9.59 15.61
N VAL A 78 11.56 -8.75 14.94
CA VAL A 78 11.81 -8.24 13.60
C VAL A 78 12.07 -6.74 13.67
N GLU A 79 13.18 -6.29 13.11
CA GLU A 79 13.53 -4.88 13.04
C GLU A 79 13.25 -4.35 11.63
N ILE A 80 12.41 -3.32 11.55
CA ILE A 80 12.04 -2.63 10.32
C ILE A 80 12.76 -1.28 10.29
N SER A 81 13.74 -1.14 9.40
CA SER A 81 14.51 0.09 9.23
C SER A 81 14.05 0.89 8.02
N TYR A 82 13.52 2.09 8.24
CA TYR A 82 13.00 2.96 7.17
C TYR A 82 13.58 4.37 7.26
N MET A 83 13.57 5.09 6.14
CA MET A 83 14.06 6.46 6.07
C MET A 83 12.90 7.46 6.15
N HIS A 84 12.91 8.34 7.14
CA HIS A 84 11.96 9.45 7.25
C HIS A 84 12.72 10.78 7.33
N LYS A 85 12.42 11.71 6.40
CA LYS A 85 13.10 13.03 6.30
C LYS A 85 14.63 12.96 6.31
N GLY A 86 15.21 11.95 5.65
CA GLY A 86 16.67 11.78 5.53
C GLY A 86 17.37 11.21 6.77
N ARG A 87 16.62 10.78 7.79
CA ARG A 87 17.14 10.06 8.95
C ARG A 87 16.65 8.61 8.91
N MET A 88 17.52 7.67 9.29
CA MET A 88 17.16 6.26 9.45
C MET A 88 16.48 6.06 10.79
N TYR A 89 15.32 5.43 10.77
CA TYR A 89 14.56 5.02 11.95
C TYR A 89 14.41 3.50 11.91
N THR A 90 14.48 2.87 13.08
CA THR A 90 14.30 1.43 13.22
C THR A 90 13.20 1.17 14.24
N ILE A 91 12.17 0.43 13.83
CA ILE A 91 11.11 -0.06 14.72
C ILE A 91 11.38 -1.54 14.97
N SER A 92 11.37 -1.93 16.25
CA SER A 92 11.47 -3.32 16.67
C SER A 92 10.07 -3.84 16.97
N ILE A 93 9.65 -4.89 16.27
CA ILE A 93 8.32 -5.49 16.40
C ILE A 93 8.51 -6.94 16.82
N THR A 94 7.82 -7.34 17.88
CA THR A 94 7.70 -8.75 18.27
C THR A 94 6.45 -9.35 17.64
N PRO A 95 6.54 -10.10 16.51
CA PRO A 95 5.36 -10.67 15.89
C PRO A 95 4.64 -11.60 16.85
N HIS A 96 3.35 -11.32 17.07
CA HIS A 96 2.48 -12.21 17.83
C HIS A 96 2.20 -13.48 17.00
N ARG A 97 2.21 -14.64 17.66
CA ARG A 97 1.92 -15.93 17.02
C ARG A 97 0.50 -16.34 17.40
N GLY A 98 -0.39 -16.37 16.42
CA GLY A 98 -1.77 -16.81 16.59
C GLY A 98 -2.63 -16.44 15.39
N PRO A 99 -3.84 -17.00 15.28
CA PRO A 99 -4.85 -16.42 14.40
C PRO A 99 -5.19 -14.99 14.88
N PRO A 100 -5.48 -14.05 13.95
CA PRO A 100 -5.91 -12.71 14.33
C PRO A 100 -7.23 -12.79 15.10
N SER A 101 -7.41 -11.95 16.12
CA SER A 101 -8.68 -11.93 16.87
C SER A 101 -9.83 -11.35 16.06
N VAL A 102 -9.52 -10.41 15.15
CA VAL A 102 -10.46 -9.82 14.20
C VAL A 102 -10.32 -10.52 12.85
N LEU A 103 -11.42 -11.08 12.35
CA LEU A 103 -11.45 -11.82 11.09
C LEU A 103 -11.88 -10.94 9.91
N LEU A 104 -12.88 -10.09 10.13
CA LEU A 104 -13.51 -9.25 9.10
C LEU A 104 -13.99 -7.94 9.73
N VAL A 105 -13.86 -6.85 8.99
CA VAL A 105 -14.45 -5.56 9.35
C VAL A 105 -15.37 -5.10 8.22
N THR A 106 -16.64 -4.86 8.53
CA THR A 106 -17.63 -4.36 7.57
C THR A 106 -18.16 -2.98 7.96
N ASP A 107 -18.56 -2.19 6.97
CA ASP A 107 -19.19 -0.89 7.18
C ASP A 107 -20.73 -0.95 7.21
N GLU A 108 -21.39 0.22 7.26
CA GLU A 108 -22.85 0.33 7.23
C GLU A 108 -23.53 -0.30 5.99
N ASN A 109 -22.80 -0.49 4.89
CA ASN A 109 -23.29 -1.07 3.65
C ASN A 109 -22.92 -2.54 3.50
N TRP A 110 -22.34 -3.16 4.54
CA TRP A 110 -21.79 -4.51 4.53
C TRP A 110 -20.61 -4.70 3.57
N GLU A 111 -19.90 -3.62 3.24
CA GLU A 111 -18.68 -3.69 2.44
C GLU A 111 -17.49 -4.04 3.35
N ASP A 112 -16.61 -4.94 2.87
CA ASP A 112 -15.38 -5.29 3.57
C ASP A 112 -14.38 -4.13 3.51
N VAL A 113 -14.05 -3.60 4.69
CA VAL A 113 -13.11 -2.49 4.90
C VAL A 113 -11.91 -2.93 5.75
N SER A 114 -11.65 -4.23 5.84
CA SER A 114 -10.57 -4.81 6.66
C SER A 114 -9.20 -4.26 6.27
N ASP A 115 -8.93 -4.11 4.97
CA ASP A 115 -7.65 -3.60 4.45
C ASP A 115 -7.38 -2.14 4.86
N GLU A 116 -8.43 -1.37 5.16
CA GLU A 116 -8.32 0.03 5.59
C GLU A 116 -8.16 0.16 7.11
N VAL A 117 -8.82 -0.72 7.87
CA VAL A 117 -8.93 -0.63 9.33
C VAL A 117 -7.87 -1.47 10.04
N LEU A 118 -7.69 -2.73 9.65
CA LEU A 118 -6.80 -3.67 10.35
C LEU A 118 -5.33 -3.24 10.42
N PRO A 119 -4.74 -2.52 9.43
CA PRO A 119 -3.37 -2.04 9.56
C PRO A 119 -3.14 -1.10 10.75
N PHE A 120 -4.18 -0.43 11.25
CA PHE A 120 -4.09 0.46 12.41
C PHE A 120 -4.15 -0.28 13.75
N LEU A 121 -4.63 -1.52 13.76
CA LEU A 121 -4.78 -2.35 14.94
C LEU A 121 -3.41 -2.76 15.53
N GLY A 122 -2.41 -2.88 14.65
CA GLY A 122 -1.04 -3.25 15.02
C GLY A 122 -0.88 -4.71 15.41
N ALA A 123 0.35 -5.14 15.61
CA ALA A 123 0.66 -6.54 15.94
C ALA A 123 0.17 -6.99 17.33
N GLY A 124 -0.06 -6.04 18.25
CA GLY A 124 -0.57 -6.30 19.60
C GLY A 124 -2.09 -6.13 19.72
N GLU A 125 -2.76 -5.81 18.61
CA GLU A 125 -4.20 -5.52 18.58
C GLU A 125 -4.65 -4.43 19.57
N ASP A 126 -3.76 -3.46 19.81
CA ASP A 126 -3.90 -2.39 20.79
C ASP A 126 -4.00 -1.00 20.16
N TRP A 127 -4.20 -0.93 18.84
CA TRP A 127 -4.27 0.33 18.07
C TRP A 127 -3.00 1.20 18.19
N HIS A 128 -1.87 0.57 18.52
CA HIS A 128 -0.63 1.26 18.87
C HIS A 128 -0.81 2.28 20.02
N GLY A 129 -1.77 2.04 20.91
CA GLY A 129 -2.13 2.93 22.02
C GLY A 129 -2.94 4.18 21.64
N ASN A 130 -3.45 4.26 20.40
CA ASN A 130 -4.30 5.36 19.96
C ASN A 130 -5.78 5.02 20.09
N GLU A 131 -6.62 6.05 20.23
CA GLU A 131 -8.07 5.90 20.20
C GLU A 131 -8.59 6.24 18.80
N PHE A 132 -9.35 5.32 18.21
CA PHE A 132 -9.98 5.50 16.90
C PHE A 132 -11.50 5.38 17.01
N THR A 133 -12.19 6.09 16.13
CA THR A 133 -13.65 6.07 15.94
C THR A 133 -13.94 5.78 14.47
N PRO A 134 -15.10 5.21 14.10
CA PRO A 134 -15.48 5.01 12.70
C PRO A 134 -15.40 6.29 11.85
N SER A 135 -15.65 7.46 12.45
CA SER A 135 -15.51 8.76 11.79
C SER A 135 -14.10 9.07 11.28
N TYR A 136 -13.05 8.46 11.84
CA TYR A 136 -11.68 8.60 11.33
C TYR A 136 -11.54 8.09 9.88
N TRP A 137 -12.28 7.03 9.52
CA TRP A 137 -12.36 6.49 8.17
C TRP A 137 -13.54 7.04 7.35
N GLY A 138 -14.28 8.02 7.91
CA GLY A 138 -15.47 8.57 7.25
C GLY A 138 -16.64 7.59 7.16
N LYS A 139 -16.73 6.62 8.07
CA LYS A 139 -17.81 5.62 8.14
C LYS A 139 -18.81 5.96 9.24
N GLU A 140 -20.07 5.57 9.05
CA GLU A 140 -21.14 5.79 10.05
C GLU A 140 -21.14 4.69 11.11
N THR A 141 -20.86 3.44 10.70
CA THR A 141 -20.71 2.31 11.62
C THR A 141 -19.61 1.37 11.15
N LEU A 142 -18.90 0.77 12.10
CA LEU A 142 -17.98 -0.34 11.80
C LEU A 142 -18.37 -1.56 12.61
N THR A 143 -18.50 -2.70 11.94
CA THR A 143 -18.78 -4.01 12.56
C THR A 143 -17.55 -4.90 12.44
N PHE A 144 -17.05 -5.35 13.58
CA PHE A 144 -15.89 -6.22 13.71
C PHE A 144 -16.38 -7.65 13.98
N GLU A 145 -16.08 -8.58 13.09
CA GLU A 145 -16.28 -10.01 13.31
C GLU A 145 -15.06 -10.59 14.03
N MET A 146 -15.26 -10.97 15.30
CA MET A 146 -14.24 -11.54 16.15
C MET A 146 -14.23 -13.07 16.03
N ALA A 147 -13.06 -13.69 16.12
CA ALA A 147 -12.91 -15.14 16.05
C ALA A 147 -13.60 -15.88 17.22
N MET A 148 -13.72 -15.25 18.40
CA MET A 148 -14.29 -15.88 19.60
C MET A 148 -15.56 -15.20 20.13
N ASP A 149 -15.67 -13.89 20.00
CA ASP A 149 -16.71 -13.08 20.67
C ASP A 149 -17.93 -12.76 19.80
N GLY A 150 -18.02 -13.31 18.58
CA GLY A 150 -19.04 -12.93 17.60
C GLY A 150 -18.75 -11.56 16.99
N SER A 151 -19.78 -10.75 16.72
CA SER A 151 -19.62 -9.42 16.12
C SER A 151 -19.75 -8.28 17.13
N LYS A 152 -18.96 -7.21 16.95
CA LYS A 152 -19.04 -5.95 17.72
C LYS A 152 -19.21 -4.78 16.76
N THR A 153 -20.30 -4.02 16.91
CA THR A 153 -20.57 -2.84 16.07
C THR A 153 -20.35 -1.57 16.88
N PHE A 154 -19.61 -0.62 16.29
CA PHE A 154 -19.31 0.68 16.86
C PHE A 154 -19.93 1.77 15.99
N SER A 155 -20.53 2.77 16.65
CA SER A 155 -21.12 3.93 15.97
C SER A 155 -20.09 5.02 15.66
N LYS A 156 -20.42 5.94 14.75
CA LYS A 156 -19.56 7.01 14.22
C LYS A 156 -18.57 7.65 15.19
N ASP A 157 -19.05 8.05 16.37
CA ASP A 157 -18.27 8.78 17.38
C ASP A 157 -17.90 7.92 18.60
N GLU A 158 -18.18 6.61 18.52
CA GLU A 158 -17.87 5.65 19.57
C GLU A 158 -16.40 5.21 19.46
N VAL A 159 -15.66 5.31 20.56
CA VAL A 159 -14.27 4.87 20.62
C VAL A 159 -14.23 3.34 20.53
N ILE A 160 -13.50 2.84 19.54
CA ILE A 160 -13.34 1.42 19.29
C ILE A 160 -12.44 0.84 20.37
N LYS A 161 -13.02 0.00 21.23
CA LYS A 161 -12.30 -0.70 22.32
C LYS A 161 -12.50 -2.20 22.17
N LEU A 162 -11.59 -2.84 21.45
CA LEU A 162 -11.50 -4.29 21.36
C LEU A 162 -10.81 -4.77 22.64
N LYS A 163 -11.54 -5.48 23.51
CA LYS A 163 -10.91 -6.18 24.64
C LYS A 163 -10.12 -7.35 24.08
N THR A 164 -8.80 -7.26 24.13
CA THR A 164 -7.92 -8.42 24.00
C THR A 164 -8.04 -9.22 25.30
N GLY A 165 -8.55 -10.45 25.19
CA GLY A 165 -8.67 -11.40 26.30
C GLY A 165 -7.34 -12.02 26.70
#